data_AF-A0A7J7LBG4-F1
#
_entry.id   AF-A0A7J7LBG4-F1
#
_cell.length_a   1.000
_cell.length_b   1.000
_cell.length_c   1.000
_cell.angle_alpha   90.00
_cell.angle_beta   90.00
_cell.angle_gamma   90.00
#
_symmetry.space_group_name_H-M   'P 1'
#
loop_
_entity.id
_entity.type
_entity.pdbx_description
1 polymer ?
#
loop_
_entity_poly.entity_id
_entity_poly.type
_entity_poly.pdbx_seq_one_letter_code
_entity_poly.pdbx_strand_id
1 'polypeptide(L)'
;MQKLRIYYRKYSRVRNRTLGLTGGKDQIAIIRASGSISRARGPFSVSSSGIVSEKFIEKIRTVRDSERYKAVVIRIDSPGGDALASDLMWREIKLLAASKPVVASMSDVAASGGYYMAMAAGCIVAENLTLTGSIGVVTGKFSLGKLYEKIGFNKEIISRGKYAELAAADQRPFRPDEAEIFKKSAQNAYKQFRDKAAVSRSMTVDQMEEVAQGRVWTGKDAASRGLVDALGGISRAVAIAKQKANIPLDKQVTLVELSRPSPTLPELLSGIGSSIIGLDQTVKGILQDITPSVGVQARMEGIVFEQFEGSSSSNPIFSLIKDYLSSIRSD
;
A
#
# COMPACT_ATOMS: atom_id res chain seq x y z
N MET A 1 9.26 40.19 39.48
CA MET A 1 9.54 39.33 38.31
C MET A 1 8.27 39.19 37.47
N GLN A 2 8.19 39.90 36.34
CA GLN A 2 7.04 39.83 35.43
C GLN A 2 7.18 38.59 34.54
N LYS A 3 6.34 37.57 34.75
CA LYS A 3 6.28 36.39 33.86
C LYS A 3 5.73 36.83 32.50
N LEU A 4 6.59 36.93 31.49
CA LEU A 4 6.17 37.11 30.10
C LEU A 4 5.36 35.90 29.64
N ARG A 5 4.03 36.02 29.64
CA ARG A 5 3.11 35.03 29.11
C ARG A 5 3.01 35.24 27.59
N ILE A 6 3.76 34.45 26.82
CA ILE A 6 3.72 34.51 25.35
C ILE A 6 2.58 33.62 24.85
N TYR A 7 1.55 34.23 24.28
CA TYR A 7 0.40 33.52 23.72
C TYR A 7 0.73 32.87 22.36
N TYR A 8 0.15 31.70 22.07
CA TYR A 8 0.30 30.95 20.80
C TYR A 8 0.02 31.80 19.54
N ARG A 9 -0.90 32.77 19.64
CA ARG A 9 -1.22 33.73 18.57
C ARG A 9 -0.05 34.66 18.21
N LYS A 10 0.91 34.86 19.13
CA LYS A 10 2.14 35.64 18.91
C LYS A 10 3.22 34.80 18.23
N TYR A 11 3.27 33.50 18.51
CA TYR A 11 4.14 32.53 17.81
C TYR A 11 3.72 32.29 16.35
N SER A 12 2.42 32.06 16.10
CA SER A 12 1.89 31.80 14.75
C SER A 12 2.01 32.97 13.77
N ARG A 13 2.29 34.18 14.26
CA ARG A 13 2.54 35.38 13.44
C ARG A 13 4.01 35.58 13.08
N VAL A 14 4.93 34.82 13.67
CA VAL A 14 6.35 34.86 13.31
C VAL A 14 6.51 34.18 11.96
N ARG A 15 6.89 34.96 10.94
CA ARG A 15 7.17 34.40 9.60
C ARG A 15 8.35 33.44 9.72
N ASN A 16 8.29 32.27 9.06
CA ASN A 16 9.37 31.26 9.06
C ASN A 16 10.75 31.85 8.71
N ARG A 17 10.76 32.94 7.94
CA ARG A 17 11.96 33.69 7.55
C ARG A 17 12.67 34.39 8.72
N THR A 18 11.95 34.71 9.79
CA THR A 18 12.49 35.32 11.02
C THR A 18 13.14 34.27 11.94
N LEU A 19 12.83 32.99 11.77
CA LEU A 19 13.38 31.88 12.55
C LEU A 19 14.62 31.23 11.88
N GLY A 20 15.12 31.78 10.77
CA GLY A 20 16.17 31.14 9.96
C GLY A 20 15.71 29.84 9.26
N LEU A 21 14.41 29.53 9.31
CA LEU A 21 13.79 28.34 8.70
C LEU A 21 13.44 28.53 7.22
N THR A 22 14.04 29.50 6.53
CA THR A 22 13.92 29.56 5.08
C THR A 22 14.69 28.40 4.48
N GLY A 23 13.96 27.35 4.07
CA GLY A 23 14.54 26.34 3.21
C GLY A 23 15.21 26.96 1.98
N GLY A 24 16.16 26.23 1.40
CA GLY A 24 16.91 26.71 0.24
C GLY A 24 16.02 27.07 -0.95
N LYS A 25 16.52 27.96 -1.82
CA LYS A 25 15.82 28.39 -3.04
C LYS A 25 15.48 27.21 -3.97
N ASP A 26 16.34 26.21 -4.03
CA ASP A 26 16.11 25.00 -4.81
C ASP A 26 15.16 24.04 -4.07
N GLN A 27 14.17 23.52 -4.80
CA GLN A 27 13.17 22.61 -4.24
C GLN A 27 13.36 21.19 -4.76
N ILE A 28 13.22 20.22 -3.86
CA ILE A 28 13.15 18.80 -4.19
C ILE A 28 11.75 18.30 -3.81
N ALA A 29 11.04 17.73 -4.79
CA ALA A 29 9.71 17.18 -4.54
C ALA A 29 9.83 15.81 -3.86
N ILE A 30 9.08 15.59 -2.80
CA ILE A 30 8.93 14.29 -2.14
C ILE A 30 7.53 13.77 -2.44
N ILE A 31 7.44 12.67 -3.18
CA ILE A 31 6.17 12.01 -3.51
C ILE A 31 6.10 10.72 -2.70
N ARG A 32 5.19 10.65 -1.73
CA ARG A 32 4.93 9.44 -0.96
C ARG A 32 3.97 8.52 -1.70
N ALA A 33 4.36 7.25 -1.81
CA ALA A 33 3.53 6.16 -2.31
C ALA A 33 3.47 5.09 -1.22
N SER A 34 2.38 5.06 -0.44
CA SER A 34 2.23 4.14 0.70
C SER A 34 0.93 3.34 0.62
N GLY A 35 1.02 2.05 0.92
CA GLY A 35 -0.07 1.07 0.89
C GLY A 35 -0.21 0.34 -0.44
N SER A 36 -1.27 -0.47 -0.55
CA SER A 36 -1.54 -1.28 -1.74
C SER A 36 -1.89 -0.40 -2.95
N ILE A 37 -1.50 -0.87 -4.14
CA ILE A 37 -1.72 -0.18 -5.42
C ILE A 37 -3.07 -0.59 -6.01
N SER A 38 -3.88 0.40 -6.36
CA SER A 38 -5.18 0.21 -7.00
C SER A 38 -5.37 1.17 -8.18
N ARG A 39 -6.18 0.76 -9.17
CA ARG A 39 -6.52 1.61 -10.32
C ARG A 39 -7.37 2.80 -9.93
N ALA A 40 -8.46 2.55 -9.19
CA ALA A 40 -9.43 3.52 -8.74
C ALA A 40 -9.89 3.20 -7.32
N ARG A 41 -10.49 4.19 -6.65
CA ARG A 41 -11.12 3.96 -5.33
C ARG A 41 -12.30 3.01 -5.51
N GLY A 42 -12.24 1.83 -4.90
CA GLY A 42 -13.36 0.89 -4.91
C GLY A 42 -14.53 1.36 -4.03
N PRO A 43 -15.78 0.99 -4.35
CA PRO A 43 -16.97 1.38 -3.57
C PRO A 43 -16.97 0.80 -2.14
N PHE A 44 -16.26 -0.30 -1.91
CA PHE A 44 -16.09 -0.93 -0.59
C PHE A 44 -14.68 -0.73 0.01
N SER A 45 -13.91 0.25 -0.50
CA SER A 45 -12.60 0.58 0.08
C SER A 45 -12.81 1.32 1.40
N VAL A 46 -12.94 0.57 2.50
CA VAL A 46 -13.17 1.11 3.86
C VAL A 46 -11.98 1.95 4.35
N SER A 47 -10.80 1.79 3.74
CA SER A 47 -9.63 2.61 4.05
C SER A 47 -9.24 3.55 2.90
N SER A 48 -8.96 4.80 3.27
CA SER A 48 -8.30 5.80 2.42
C SER A 48 -6.78 5.54 2.25
N SER A 49 -6.26 4.44 2.81
CA SER A 49 -4.83 4.12 2.84
C SER A 49 -4.42 3.22 1.68
N GLY A 50 -4.03 3.82 0.56
CA GLY A 50 -3.43 3.10 -0.55
C GLY A 50 -2.97 4.04 -1.66
N ILE A 51 -2.20 3.50 -2.59
CA ILE A 51 -1.76 4.21 -3.78
C ILE A 51 -2.87 4.09 -4.82
N VAL A 52 -3.55 5.20 -5.10
CA VAL A 52 -4.49 5.30 -6.22
C VAL A 52 -3.73 5.79 -7.44
N SER A 53 -3.66 4.96 -8.48
CA SER A 53 -2.84 5.21 -9.68
C SER A 53 -3.11 6.56 -10.31
N GLU A 54 -4.38 6.93 -10.49
CA GLU A 54 -4.79 8.19 -11.12
C GLU A 54 -4.23 9.41 -10.36
N LYS A 55 -4.49 9.48 -9.05
CA LYS A 55 -3.99 10.56 -8.18
C LYS A 55 -2.46 10.61 -8.12
N PHE A 56 -1.81 9.45 -8.17
CA PHE A 56 -0.35 9.40 -8.19
C PHE A 56 0.21 9.95 -9.50
N ILE A 57 -0.39 9.57 -10.64
CA ILE A 57 0.00 10.05 -11.97
C ILE A 57 -0.21 11.56 -12.10
N GLU A 58 -1.31 12.11 -11.60
CA GLU A 58 -1.55 13.57 -11.57
C GLU A 58 -0.44 14.32 -10.83
N LYS A 59 -0.01 13.81 -9.66
CA LYS A 59 1.13 14.39 -8.92
C LYS A 59 2.42 14.33 -9.72
N ILE A 60 2.70 13.19 -10.37
CA ILE A 60 3.89 13.03 -11.21
C ILE A 60 3.89 14.04 -12.35
N ARG A 61 2.76 14.24 -13.03
CA ARG A 61 2.60 15.24 -14.11
C ARG A 61 2.81 16.66 -13.59
N THR A 62 2.17 17.01 -12.48
CA THR A 62 2.33 18.33 -11.82
C THR A 62 3.80 18.62 -11.52
N VAL A 63 4.54 17.64 -11.02
CA VAL A 63 5.96 17.78 -10.72
C VAL A 63 6.80 17.85 -11.99
N ARG A 64 6.47 17.05 -13.00
CA ARG A 64 7.16 17.04 -14.29
C ARG A 64 7.12 18.41 -14.95
N ASP A 65 5.94 19.02 -14.98
CA ASP A 65 5.67 20.27 -15.71
C ASP A 65 6.11 21.52 -14.92
N SER A 66 6.47 21.37 -13.63
CA SER A 66 6.95 22.46 -12.79
C SER A 66 8.47 22.62 -12.82
N GLU A 67 8.95 23.80 -13.19
CA GLU A 67 10.39 24.17 -13.16
C GLU A 67 10.93 24.43 -11.75
N ARG A 68 10.03 24.53 -10.75
CA ARG A 68 10.39 24.78 -9.34
C ARG A 68 11.17 23.62 -8.74
N TYR A 69 10.82 22.39 -9.13
CA TYR A 69 11.44 21.17 -8.62
C TYR A 69 12.66 20.78 -9.44
N LYS A 70 13.83 20.80 -8.81
CA LYS A 70 15.11 20.46 -9.44
C LYS A 70 15.37 18.95 -9.44
N ALA A 71 14.79 18.22 -8.49
CA ALA A 71 14.82 16.77 -8.42
C ALA A 71 13.56 16.24 -7.72
N VAL A 72 13.36 14.93 -7.82
CA VAL A 72 12.23 14.22 -7.21
C VAL A 72 12.72 13.00 -6.46
N VAL A 73 12.21 12.81 -5.25
CA VAL A 73 12.34 11.55 -4.51
C VAL A 73 10.97 10.91 -4.38
N ILE A 74 10.83 9.68 -4.85
CA ILE A 74 9.62 8.88 -4.69
C ILE A 74 9.86 7.97 -3.49
N ARG A 75 9.18 8.24 -2.37
CA ARG A 75 9.27 7.44 -1.15
C ARG A 75 8.22 6.33 -1.21
N ILE A 76 8.66 5.09 -1.39
CA ILE A 76 7.82 3.93 -1.65
C ILE A 76 7.73 3.07 -0.39
N ASP A 77 6.51 2.78 0.02
CA ASP A 77 6.16 1.87 1.10
C ASP A 77 4.93 1.03 0.70
N SER A 78 5.13 0.06 -0.19
CA SER A 78 4.06 -0.68 -0.84
C SER A 78 4.41 -2.16 -1.05
N PRO A 79 3.48 -3.08 -0.71
CA PRO A 79 3.60 -4.49 -1.04
C PRO A 79 3.26 -4.79 -2.53
N GLY A 80 2.85 -3.77 -3.30
CA GLY A 80 2.37 -3.93 -4.66
C GLY A 80 0.85 -3.84 -4.79
N GLY A 81 0.28 -4.45 -5.82
CA GLY A 81 -1.16 -4.41 -6.09
C GLY A 81 -1.47 -4.63 -7.57
N ASP A 82 -2.39 -3.83 -8.11
CA ASP A 82 -2.86 -3.96 -9.49
C ASP A 82 -1.73 -3.74 -10.51
N ALA A 83 -1.49 -4.74 -11.36
CA ALA A 83 -0.38 -4.76 -12.30
C ALA A 83 -0.47 -3.65 -13.37
N LEU A 84 -1.69 -3.33 -13.84
CA LEU A 84 -1.89 -2.27 -14.83
C LEU A 84 -1.66 -0.89 -14.19
N ALA A 85 -2.17 -0.67 -12.98
CA ALA A 85 -1.90 0.55 -12.21
C ALA A 85 -0.39 0.76 -12.01
N SER A 86 0.33 -0.29 -11.61
CA SER A 86 1.79 -0.24 -11.47
C SER A 86 2.49 0.12 -12.79
N ASP A 87 2.06 -0.44 -13.91
CA ASP A 87 2.65 -0.14 -15.22
C ASP A 87 2.39 1.31 -15.69
N LEU A 88 1.16 1.80 -15.50
CA LEU A 88 0.80 3.18 -15.82
C LEU A 88 1.63 4.18 -15.00
N MET A 89 1.81 3.90 -13.70
CA MET A 89 2.69 4.71 -12.85
C MET A 89 4.16 4.62 -13.27
N TRP A 90 4.66 3.41 -13.61
CA TRP A 90 6.02 3.23 -14.12
C TRP A 90 6.28 4.07 -15.37
N ARG A 91 5.33 4.08 -16.32
CA ARG A 91 5.45 4.89 -17.53
C ARG A 91 5.58 6.37 -17.20
N GLU A 92 4.75 6.91 -16.31
CA GLU A 92 4.79 8.33 -15.95
C GLU A 92 6.04 8.68 -15.14
N ILE A 93 6.54 7.79 -14.29
CA ILE A 93 7.82 7.96 -13.60
C ILE A 93 8.99 7.95 -14.60
N LYS A 94 8.98 7.07 -15.62
CA LYS A 94 9.99 7.07 -16.69
C LYS A 94 9.99 8.38 -17.47
N LEU A 95 8.82 8.91 -17.81
CA LEU A 95 8.69 10.21 -18.48
C LEU A 95 9.20 11.36 -17.60
N LEU A 96 8.94 11.31 -16.29
CA LEU A 96 9.49 12.27 -15.33
C LEU A 96 11.02 12.15 -15.23
N ALA A 97 11.56 10.94 -15.19
CA ALA A 97 13.00 10.68 -15.12
C ALA A 97 13.76 11.13 -16.39
N ALA A 98 13.06 11.22 -17.52
CA ALA A 98 13.62 11.77 -18.76
C ALA A 98 13.78 13.31 -18.71
N SER A 99 13.02 14.01 -17.87
CA SER A 99 13.07 15.49 -17.78
C SER A 99 13.81 16.02 -16.56
N LYS A 100 13.85 15.27 -15.45
CA LYS A 100 14.59 15.66 -14.24
C LYS A 100 15.04 14.45 -13.41
N PRO A 101 16.04 14.61 -12.53
CA PRO A 101 16.49 13.52 -11.66
C PRO A 101 15.38 12.97 -10.78
N VAL A 102 15.17 11.65 -10.86
CA VAL A 102 14.25 10.89 -10.00
C VAL A 102 15.01 9.82 -9.25
N VAL A 103 14.85 9.81 -7.92
CA VAL A 103 15.40 8.78 -7.03
C VAL A 103 14.25 8.07 -6.33
N ALA A 104 14.20 6.74 -6.43
CA ALA A 104 13.32 5.92 -5.61
C ALA A 104 13.97 5.68 -4.25
N SER A 105 13.22 5.91 -3.18
CA SER A 105 13.63 5.63 -1.82
C SER A 105 12.65 4.62 -1.23
N MET A 106 13.10 3.41 -1.01
CA MET A 106 12.28 2.34 -0.42
C MET A 106 12.26 2.51 1.11
N SER A 107 11.08 2.36 1.70
CA SER A 107 10.88 2.33 3.15
C SER A 107 10.88 0.89 3.65
N ASP A 108 9.83 0.45 4.32
CA ASP A 108 9.80 -0.85 4.97
C ASP A 108 9.54 -1.93 3.92
N VAL A 109 8.63 -1.65 2.98
CA VAL A 109 8.31 -2.55 1.87
C VAL A 109 8.31 -1.81 0.53
N ALA A 110 8.94 -2.37 -0.49
CA ALA A 110 8.82 -1.92 -1.88
C ALA A 110 8.91 -3.15 -2.80
N ALA A 111 7.88 -3.98 -2.76
CA ALA A 111 7.82 -5.28 -3.41
C ALA A 111 6.77 -5.29 -4.54
N SER A 112 6.93 -6.20 -5.51
CA SER A 112 5.99 -6.39 -6.62
C SER A 112 5.69 -5.07 -7.33
N GLY A 113 4.44 -4.60 -7.36
CA GLY A 113 4.07 -3.30 -7.91
C GLY A 113 4.85 -2.09 -7.34
N GLY A 114 5.31 -2.17 -6.09
CA GLY A 114 6.20 -1.16 -5.48
C GLY A 114 7.60 -1.17 -6.08
N TYR A 115 8.17 -2.36 -6.32
CA TYR A 115 9.43 -2.50 -7.06
C TYR A 115 9.27 -2.05 -8.52
N TYR A 116 8.11 -2.36 -9.11
CA TYR A 116 7.74 -1.91 -10.46
C TYR A 116 7.82 -0.38 -10.57
N MET A 117 7.33 0.37 -9.58
CA MET A 117 7.50 1.83 -9.54
C MET A 117 8.96 2.24 -9.36
N ALA A 118 9.70 1.56 -8.48
CA ALA A 118 11.08 1.90 -8.17
C ALA A 118 12.02 1.75 -9.39
N MET A 119 11.85 0.69 -10.19
CA MET A 119 12.65 0.45 -11.40
C MET A 119 12.38 1.45 -12.53
N ALA A 120 11.41 2.36 -12.38
CA ALA A 120 11.26 3.50 -13.29
C ALA A 120 12.25 4.64 -12.98
N ALA A 121 12.76 4.72 -11.76
CA ALA A 121 13.65 5.78 -11.32
C ALA A 121 15.09 5.60 -11.85
N GLY A 122 15.86 6.68 -11.89
CA GLY A 122 17.26 6.63 -12.31
C GLY A 122 18.24 6.21 -11.20
N CYS A 123 17.74 5.97 -9.99
CA CYS A 123 18.47 5.40 -8.87
C CYS A 123 17.48 4.88 -7.81
N ILE A 124 17.77 3.73 -7.24
CA ILE A 124 16.99 3.06 -6.20
C ILE A 124 17.85 2.99 -4.93
N VAL A 125 17.29 3.49 -3.83
CA VAL A 125 17.90 3.47 -2.50
C VAL A 125 17.00 2.67 -1.57
N ALA A 126 17.56 1.74 -0.80
CA ALA A 126 16.81 0.92 0.17
C ALA A 126 17.56 0.81 1.50
N GLU A 127 16.84 0.66 2.61
CA GLU A 127 17.46 0.33 3.90
C GLU A 127 17.88 -1.15 3.91
N ASN A 128 18.82 -1.52 4.79
CA ASN A 128 19.31 -2.90 4.87
C ASN A 128 18.19 -3.93 5.03
N LEU A 129 17.16 -3.59 5.79
CA LEU A 129 16.04 -4.47 6.14
C LEU A 129 14.77 -4.22 5.31
N THR A 130 14.80 -3.31 4.34
CA THR A 130 13.69 -3.12 3.41
C THR A 130 13.33 -4.44 2.73
N LEU A 131 12.05 -4.78 2.64
CA LEU A 131 11.60 -5.93 1.85
C LEU A 131 11.28 -5.47 0.42
N THR A 132 12.00 -6.02 -0.56
CA THR A 132 11.86 -5.63 -1.97
C THR A 132 11.96 -6.84 -2.92
N GLY A 133 12.05 -6.58 -4.22
CA GLY A 133 11.93 -7.61 -5.25
C GLY A 133 10.46 -8.02 -5.41
N SER A 134 10.16 -9.29 -5.18
CA SER A 134 8.87 -9.92 -5.51
C SER A 134 8.50 -9.66 -6.97
N ILE A 135 9.49 -9.79 -7.85
CA ILE A 135 9.31 -9.65 -9.30
C ILE A 135 8.59 -10.92 -9.76
N GLY A 136 7.27 -10.84 -9.78
CA GLY A 136 6.36 -11.97 -9.99
C GLY A 136 4.94 -11.48 -10.19
N VAL A 137 4.09 -12.36 -10.72
CA VAL A 137 2.67 -12.09 -10.97
C VAL A 137 1.84 -13.23 -10.42
N VAL A 138 0.78 -12.90 -9.69
CA VAL A 138 -0.23 -13.84 -9.22
C VAL A 138 -1.60 -13.41 -9.74
N THR A 139 -2.41 -14.37 -10.17
CA THR A 139 -3.78 -14.17 -10.60
C THR A 139 -4.62 -15.37 -10.21
N GLY A 140 -5.93 -15.16 -10.01
CA GLY A 140 -6.84 -16.23 -9.66
C GLY A 140 -8.23 -15.70 -9.32
N LYS A 141 -9.14 -16.64 -9.02
CA LYS A 141 -10.46 -16.35 -8.46
C LYS A 141 -10.72 -17.28 -7.29
N PHE A 142 -11.61 -16.87 -6.40
CA PHE A 142 -12.16 -17.79 -5.41
C PHE A 142 -13.17 -18.73 -6.06
N SER A 143 -13.12 -20.01 -5.67
CA SER A 143 -14.17 -20.98 -6.00
C SER A 143 -14.94 -21.31 -4.72
N LEU A 144 -16.17 -20.83 -4.66
CA LEU A 144 -17.03 -20.83 -3.49
C LEU A 144 -18.16 -21.86 -3.56
N GLY A 145 -18.18 -22.75 -4.55
CA GLY A 145 -19.25 -23.74 -4.74
C GLY A 145 -19.56 -24.55 -3.47
N LYS A 146 -18.53 -25.12 -2.83
CA LYS A 146 -18.69 -25.87 -1.58
C LYS A 146 -19.19 -25.01 -0.41
N LEU A 147 -18.87 -23.71 -0.39
CA LEU A 147 -19.37 -22.79 0.63
C LEU A 147 -20.86 -22.52 0.40
N TYR A 148 -21.24 -22.24 -0.85
CA TYR A 148 -22.61 -22.01 -1.26
C TYR A 148 -23.52 -23.20 -0.95
N GLU A 149 -23.07 -24.42 -1.26
CA GLU A 149 -23.76 -25.67 -0.90
C GLU A 149 -24.01 -25.77 0.61
N LYS A 150 -23.00 -25.48 1.44
CA LYS A 150 -23.12 -25.59 2.91
C LYS A 150 -24.10 -24.60 3.52
N ILE A 151 -24.28 -23.43 2.92
CA ILE A 151 -25.18 -22.38 3.45
C ILE A 151 -26.53 -22.34 2.72
N GLY A 152 -26.77 -23.27 1.78
CA GLY A 152 -27.99 -23.29 0.97
C GLY A 152 -28.13 -22.08 0.02
N PHE A 153 -27.03 -21.41 -0.32
CA PHE A 153 -27.05 -20.27 -1.23
C PHE A 153 -26.97 -20.74 -2.67
N ASN A 154 -28.00 -20.46 -3.47
CA ASN A 154 -28.04 -20.80 -4.89
C ASN A 154 -27.78 -19.56 -5.74
N LYS A 155 -26.77 -19.66 -6.60
CA LYS A 155 -26.40 -18.59 -7.55
C LYS A 155 -26.65 -19.05 -8.97
N GLU A 156 -27.68 -18.50 -9.59
CA GLU A 156 -27.96 -18.69 -11.02
C GLU A 156 -27.32 -17.58 -11.85
N ILE A 157 -26.72 -17.93 -12.98
CA ILE A 157 -26.09 -16.98 -13.90
C ILE A 157 -26.75 -17.15 -15.26
N ILE A 158 -27.39 -16.09 -15.74
CA ILE A 158 -27.87 -15.98 -17.11
C ILE A 158 -26.84 -15.16 -17.87
N SER A 159 -26.17 -15.75 -18.86
CA SER A 159 -25.11 -15.10 -19.61
C SER A 159 -25.20 -15.40 -21.10
N ARG A 160 -24.62 -14.52 -21.94
CA ARG A 160 -24.50 -14.72 -23.38
C ARG A 160 -23.04 -14.57 -23.80
N GLY A 161 -22.49 -15.64 -24.36
CA GLY A 161 -21.12 -15.71 -24.85
C GLY A 161 -20.23 -16.62 -24.01
N LYS A 162 -19.32 -17.35 -24.68
CA LYS A 162 -18.50 -18.42 -24.10
C LYS A 162 -17.75 -18.02 -22.82
N TYR A 163 -17.30 -16.77 -22.75
CA TYR A 163 -16.44 -16.24 -21.69
C TYR A 163 -17.12 -15.18 -20.81
N ALA A 164 -18.43 -14.98 -20.96
CA ALA A 164 -19.18 -13.96 -20.22
C ALA A 164 -19.20 -14.22 -18.70
N GLU A 165 -19.01 -15.48 -18.29
CA GLU A 165 -19.03 -15.89 -16.89
C GLU A 165 -17.67 -15.77 -16.17
N LEU A 166 -16.58 -15.44 -16.88
CA LEU A 166 -15.20 -15.51 -16.35
C LEU A 166 -15.04 -14.85 -14.98
N ALA A 167 -15.64 -13.68 -14.79
CA ALA A 167 -15.58 -12.91 -13.55
C ALA A 167 -16.80 -13.13 -12.62
N ALA A 168 -17.89 -13.70 -13.13
CA ALA A 168 -19.13 -13.86 -12.38
C ALA A 168 -19.27 -15.25 -11.74
N ALA A 169 -18.64 -16.28 -12.33
CA ALA A 169 -18.77 -17.66 -11.91
C ALA A 169 -17.80 -18.04 -10.77
N ASP A 170 -18.07 -17.56 -9.56
CA ASP A 170 -17.37 -17.97 -8.33
C ASP A 170 -17.90 -19.30 -7.76
N GLN A 171 -19.10 -19.76 -8.13
CA GLN A 171 -19.68 -21.03 -7.69
C GLN A 171 -18.96 -22.27 -8.23
N ARG A 172 -18.04 -22.11 -9.20
CA ARG A 172 -17.29 -23.23 -9.82
C ARG A 172 -15.82 -22.86 -10.06
N PRO A 173 -14.91 -23.84 -10.21
CA PRO A 173 -13.56 -23.58 -10.68
C PRO A 173 -13.56 -23.03 -12.12
N PHE A 174 -12.38 -22.61 -12.60
CA PHE A 174 -12.20 -22.30 -14.01
C PHE A 174 -12.43 -23.54 -14.87
N ARG A 175 -13.08 -23.35 -16.03
CA ARG A 175 -13.03 -24.35 -17.10
C ARG A 175 -11.59 -24.41 -17.66
N PRO A 176 -11.17 -25.52 -18.28
CA PRO A 176 -9.80 -25.67 -18.78
C PRO A 176 -9.35 -24.55 -19.73
N ASP A 177 -10.25 -24.07 -20.59
CA ASP A 177 -10.00 -22.97 -21.52
C ASP A 177 -9.96 -21.60 -20.82
N GLU A 178 -10.83 -21.35 -19.84
CA GLU A 178 -10.76 -20.17 -18.97
C GLU A 178 -9.43 -20.12 -18.20
N ALA A 179 -9.00 -21.25 -17.64
CA ALA A 179 -7.75 -21.37 -16.90
C ALA A 179 -6.53 -21.05 -17.79
N GLU A 180 -6.53 -21.54 -19.03
CA GLU A 180 -5.45 -21.26 -19.99
C GLU A 180 -5.37 -19.77 -20.36
N ILE A 181 -6.50 -19.06 -20.42
CA ILE A 181 -6.52 -17.60 -20.63
C ILE A 181 -5.81 -16.88 -19.47
N PHE A 182 -6.14 -17.22 -18.22
CA PHE A 182 -5.51 -16.63 -17.04
C PHE A 182 -4.02 -16.96 -16.95
N LYS A 183 -3.64 -18.20 -17.27
CA LYS A 183 -2.24 -18.63 -17.30
C LYS A 183 -1.44 -17.83 -18.32
N LYS A 184 -1.92 -17.71 -19.57
CA LYS A 184 -1.27 -16.90 -20.62
C LYS A 184 -1.16 -15.43 -20.22
N SER A 185 -2.20 -14.87 -19.61
CA SER A 185 -2.20 -13.50 -19.10
C SER A 185 -1.12 -13.29 -18.04
N ALA A 186 -1.04 -14.20 -17.05
CA ALA A 186 -0.02 -14.14 -16.00
C ALA A 186 1.41 -14.28 -16.56
N GLN A 187 1.62 -15.20 -17.50
CA GLN A 187 2.92 -15.39 -18.16
C GLN A 187 3.35 -14.15 -18.94
N ASN A 188 2.43 -13.52 -19.69
CA ASN A 188 2.73 -12.29 -20.41
C ASN A 188 3.04 -11.13 -19.47
N ALA A 189 2.26 -10.96 -18.40
CA ALA A 189 2.50 -9.92 -17.40
C ALA A 189 3.85 -10.14 -16.68
N TYR A 190 4.19 -11.39 -16.34
CA TYR A 190 5.47 -11.74 -15.74
C TYR A 190 6.63 -11.41 -16.68
N LYS A 191 6.54 -11.83 -17.94
CA LYS A 191 7.55 -11.53 -18.97
C LYS A 191 7.79 -10.02 -19.07
N GLN A 192 6.72 -9.22 -19.16
CA GLN A 192 6.85 -7.76 -19.24
C GLN A 192 7.51 -7.16 -17.99
N PHE A 193 7.14 -7.62 -16.80
CA PHE A 193 7.73 -7.13 -15.56
C PHE A 193 9.23 -7.48 -15.49
N ARG A 194 9.57 -8.75 -15.68
CA ARG A 194 10.96 -9.23 -15.68
C ARG A 194 11.80 -8.52 -16.73
N ASP A 195 11.32 -8.41 -17.96
CA ASP A 195 12.09 -7.80 -19.05
C ASP A 195 12.33 -6.29 -18.78
N LYS A 196 11.33 -5.57 -18.25
CA LYS A 196 11.51 -4.16 -17.83
C LYS A 196 12.48 -4.03 -16.66
N ALA A 197 12.43 -4.94 -15.69
CA ALA A 197 13.38 -4.97 -14.58
C ALA A 197 14.80 -5.22 -15.10
N ALA A 198 14.99 -6.19 -15.99
CA ALA A 198 16.28 -6.50 -16.61
C ALA A 198 16.87 -5.26 -17.30
N VAL A 199 16.08 -4.59 -18.15
CA VAL A 199 16.48 -3.34 -18.82
C VAL A 199 16.82 -2.24 -17.81
N SER A 200 15.99 -2.04 -16.78
CA SER A 200 16.24 -1.02 -15.76
C SER A 200 17.52 -1.26 -14.98
N ARG A 201 17.88 -2.52 -14.74
CA ARG A 201 19.04 -2.90 -13.93
C ARG A 201 20.27 -3.22 -14.76
N SER A 202 20.20 -2.99 -16.08
CA SER A 202 21.28 -3.31 -17.03
C SER A 202 21.73 -4.77 -16.93
N MET A 203 20.76 -5.67 -16.75
CA MET A 203 20.96 -7.12 -16.67
C MET A 203 20.39 -7.80 -17.91
N THR A 204 20.94 -8.97 -18.24
CA THR A 204 20.28 -9.87 -19.18
C THR A 204 18.97 -10.41 -18.59
N VAL A 205 18.08 -10.87 -19.46
CA VAL A 205 16.82 -11.50 -19.03
C VAL A 205 17.09 -12.72 -18.15
N ASP A 206 18.10 -13.52 -18.48
CA ASP A 206 18.44 -14.73 -17.74
C ASP A 206 18.97 -14.42 -16.34
N GLN A 207 19.86 -13.42 -16.21
CA GLN A 207 20.31 -12.94 -14.89
C GLN A 207 19.15 -12.40 -14.05
N MET A 208 18.21 -11.68 -14.67
CA MET A 208 17.03 -11.19 -13.98
C MET A 208 16.11 -12.33 -13.53
N GLU A 209 15.97 -13.39 -14.34
CA GLU A 209 15.19 -14.59 -13.99
C GLU A 209 15.72 -15.24 -12.70
N GLU A 210 17.03 -15.31 -12.50
CA GLU A 210 17.65 -15.89 -11.30
C GLU A 210 17.29 -15.16 -9.99
N VAL A 211 17.02 -13.85 -10.08
CA VAL A 211 16.67 -13.02 -8.92
C VAL A 211 15.18 -12.67 -8.85
N ALA A 212 14.40 -13.06 -9.85
CA ALA A 212 12.96 -12.85 -9.95
C ALA A 212 12.16 -14.04 -9.38
N GLN A 213 11.19 -14.55 -10.13
CA GLN A 213 10.32 -15.68 -9.75
C GLN A 213 9.51 -15.45 -8.47
N GLY A 214 9.14 -14.20 -8.21
CA GLY A 214 8.36 -13.80 -7.04
C GLY A 214 9.15 -13.78 -5.72
N ARG A 215 10.46 -14.03 -5.75
CA ARG A 215 11.32 -14.03 -4.54
C ARG A 215 11.39 -12.64 -3.92
N VAL A 216 11.27 -12.58 -2.59
CA VAL A 216 11.46 -11.37 -1.80
C VAL A 216 12.90 -11.32 -1.31
N TRP A 217 13.50 -10.13 -1.36
CA TRP A 217 14.86 -9.88 -0.91
C TRP A 217 14.87 -8.79 0.16
N THR A 218 15.79 -8.90 1.12
CA THR A 218 16.14 -7.76 1.98
C THR A 218 16.84 -6.69 1.15
N GLY A 219 16.86 -5.43 1.57
CA GLY A 219 17.52 -4.36 0.83
C GLY A 219 19.03 -4.63 0.70
N LYS A 220 19.65 -5.24 1.71
CA LYS A 220 21.04 -5.71 1.65
C LYS A 220 21.26 -6.76 0.56
N ASP A 221 20.41 -7.79 0.49
CA ASP A 221 20.51 -8.83 -0.54
C ASP A 221 20.13 -8.30 -1.93
N ALA A 222 19.18 -7.38 -2.00
CA ALA A 222 18.79 -6.73 -3.23
C ALA A 222 19.96 -5.89 -3.79
N ALA A 223 20.73 -5.22 -2.94
CA ALA A 223 21.92 -4.48 -3.36
C ALA A 223 23.03 -5.41 -3.87
N SER A 224 23.31 -6.53 -3.19
CA SER A 224 24.31 -7.50 -3.67
C SER A 224 23.93 -8.19 -4.98
N ARG A 225 22.62 -8.26 -5.26
CA ARG A 225 22.05 -8.79 -6.51
C ARG A 225 21.82 -7.74 -7.59
N GLY A 226 22.20 -6.49 -7.34
CA GLY A 226 22.04 -5.38 -8.29
C GLY A 226 20.59 -4.95 -8.53
N LEU A 227 19.63 -5.32 -7.68
CA LEU A 227 18.24 -4.84 -7.72
C LEU A 227 18.08 -3.43 -7.14
N VAL A 228 19.03 -2.97 -6.33
CA VAL A 228 19.08 -1.65 -5.68
C VAL A 228 20.47 -1.04 -5.92
N ASP A 229 20.56 0.29 -6.04
CA ASP A 229 21.83 0.98 -6.34
C ASP A 229 22.61 1.39 -5.08
N ALA A 230 21.92 1.70 -3.99
CA ALA A 230 22.56 2.13 -2.75
C ALA A 230 21.77 1.74 -1.51
N LEU A 231 22.51 1.48 -0.42
CA LEU A 231 21.93 1.27 0.90
C LEU A 231 21.75 2.62 1.64
N GLY A 232 20.62 2.77 2.31
CA GLY A 232 20.30 3.90 3.19
C GLY A 232 18.84 4.35 3.09
N GLY A 233 18.53 5.42 3.80
CA GLY A 233 17.17 5.96 3.88
C GLY A 233 16.92 7.18 3.00
N ILE A 234 15.88 7.94 3.39
CA ILE A 234 15.47 9.17 2.70
C ILE A 234 16.59 10.21 2.62
N SER A 235 17.43 10.34 3.65
CA SER A 235 18.55 11.28 3.66
C SER A 235 19.57 10.96 2.56
N ARG A 236 19.85 9.67 2.34
CA ARG A 236 20.74 9.23 1.25
C ARG A 236 20.11 9.47 -0.12
N ALA A 237 18.80 9.21 -0.25
CA ALA A 237 18.07 9.49 -1.48
C ALA A 237 18.06 10.99 -1.84
N VAL A 238 17.88 11.88 -0.85
CA VAL A 238 17.96 13.33 -1.02
C VAL A 238 19.38 13.77 -1.41
N ALA A 239 20.43 13.21 -0.79
CA ALA A 239 21.80 13.50 -1.18
C ALA A 239 22.09 13.12 -2.64
N ILE A 240 21.65 11.94 -3.08
CA ILE A 240 21.78 11.49 -4.48
C ILE A 240 20.96 12.38 -5.42
N ALA A 241 19.75 12.79 -5.02
CA ALA A 241 18.91 13.69 -5.81
C ALA A 241 19.58 15.07 -5.98
N LYS A 242 20.21 15.62 -4.92
CA LYS A 242 21.00 16.85 -4.99
C LYS A 242 22.17 16.70 -5.96
N GLN A 243 22.94 15.62 -5.84
CA GLN A 243 24.08 15.35 -6.71
C GLN A 243 23.65 15.28 -8.18
N LYS A 244 22.59 14.51 -8.50
CA LYS A 244 22.08 14.39 -9.87
C LYS A 244 21.49 15.69 -10.42
N ALA A 245 21.07 16.62 -9.56
CA ALA A 245 20.58 17.94 -9.93
C ALA A 245 21.66 19.03 -9.91
N ASN A 246 22.94 18.67 -9.76
CA ASN A 246 24.07 19.60 -9.65
C ASN A 246 23.92 20.62 -8.50
N ILE A 247 23.30 20.21 -7.39
CA ILE A 247 23.17 21.01 -6.18
C ILE A 247 24.26 20.58 -5.17
N PRO A 248 25.11 21.50 -4.68
CA PRO A 248 26.13 21.19 -3.68
C PRO A 248 25.55 20.52 -2.43
N LEU A 249 26.23 19.51 -1.88
CA LEU A 249 25.73 18.68 -0.77
C LEU A 249 25.53 19.45 0.54
N ASP A 250 26.29 20.52 0.75
CA ASP A 250 26.21 21.47 1.88
C ASP A 250 25.11 22.53 1.70
N LYS A 251 24.71 22.84 0.45
CA LYS A 251 23.66 23.82 0.16
C LYS A 251 22.30 23.37 0.71
N GLN A 252 21.64 24.21 1.50
CA GLN A 252 20.28 23.93 1.95
C GLN A 252 19.32 23.86 0.76
N VAL A 253 18.33 22.96 0.82
CA VAL A 253 17.25 22.80 -0.15
C VAL A 253 15.91 22.77 0.59
N THR A 254 14.83 23.15 -0.08
CA THR A 254 13.48 22.98 0.48
C THR A 254 12.92 21.63 0.02
N LEU A 255 12.63 20.74 0.96
CA LEU A 255 11.90 19.50 0.65
C LEU A 255 10.40 19.81 0.65
N VAL A 256 9.75 19.62 -0.50
CA VAL A 256 8.32 19.89 -0.67
C VAL A 256 7.62 18.55 -0.76
N GLU A 257 6.93 18.16 0.31
CA GLU A 257 6.15 16.94 0.32
C GLU A 257 4.79 17.17 -0.34
N LEU A 258 4.50 16.39 -1.39
CA LEU A 258 3.21 16.43 -2.08
C LEU A 258 2.22 15.49 -1.39
N SER A 259 1.91 15.84 -0.15
CA SER A 259 1.01 15.11 0.73
C SER A 259 -0.43 15.56 0.55
N ARG A 260 -1.23 14.67 -0.06
CA ARG A 260 -2.68 14.74 -0.35
C ARG A 260 -3.17 16.04 -1.04
N PRO A 261 -4.26 16.01 -1.84
CA PRO A 261 -5.03 17.23 -1.99
C PRO A 261 -5.35 17.71 -0.58
N SER A 262 -5.11 18.98 -0.27
CA SER A 262 -5.64 19.61 0.94
C SER A 262 -7.10 19.16 1.09
N PRO A 263 -7.55 18.65 2.26
CA PRO A 263 -8.95 18.32 2.43
C PRO A 263 -9.74 19.55 2.00
N THR A 264 -10.66 19.36 1.07
CA THR A 264 -11.48 20.47 0.60
C THR A 264 -12.34 20.95 1.78
N LEU A 265 -12.68 22.25 1.82
CA LEU A 265 -13.55 22.81 2.87
C LEU A 265 -14.78 21.92 3.18
N PRO A 266 -15.45 21.29 2.19
CA PRO A 266 -16.52 20.32 2.44
C PRO A 266 -16.10 19.11 3.29
N GLU A 267 -14.91 18.51 3.08
CA GLU A 267 -14.43 17.36 3.88
C GLU A 267 -14.10 17.77 5.33
N LEU A 268 -13.61 19.00 5.52
CA LEU A 268 -13.38 19.60 6.84
C LEU A 268 -14.69 19.92 7.57
N LEU A 269 -15.67 20.48 6.87
CA LEU A 269 -16.99 20.80 7.43
C LEU A 269 -17.80 19.53 7.75
N SER A 270 -17.67 18.46 6.94
CA SER A 270 -18.29 17.17 7.25
C SER A 270 -17.66 16.50 8.48
N GLY A 271 -16.36 16.72 8.74
CA GLY A 271 -15.69 16.21 9.94
C GLY A 271 -16.05 16.96 11.22
N ILE A 272 -16.36 18.25 11.11
CA ILE A 272 -16.78 19.11 12.25
C ILE A 272 -18.29 18.99 12.51
N GLY A 273 -19.09 18.70 11.49
CA GLY A 273 -20.56 18.54 11.58
C GLY A 273 -21.03 17.30 12.35
N SER A 274 -20.14 16.34 12.61
CA SER A 274 -20.43 15.13 13.41
C SER A 274 -20.11 15.28 14.91
N SER A 275 -19.62 16.43 15.37
CA SER A 275 -19.24 16.61 16.78
C SER A 275 -20.14 17.55 17.58
N ILE A 276 -21.13 18.20 16.97
CA ILE A 276 -22.06 19.07 17.69
C ILE A 276 -23.41 18.99 16.97
N ILE A 277 -24.31 18.10 17.42
CA ILE A 277 -25.79 18.16 17.40
C ILE A 277 -26.32 16.72 17.59
N GLY A 278 -26.73 16.43 18.83
CA GLY A 278 -27.79 15.48 19.19
C GLY A 278 -27.72 14.04 18.68
N LEU A 279 -26.93 13.18 19.34
CA LEU A 279 -27.03 11.72 19.24
C LEU A 279 -27.17 11.11 20.65
N ASP A 280 -28.21 11.50 21.39
CA ASP A 280 -28.46 10.96 22.74
C ASP A 280 -29.59 9.91 22.80
N GLN A 281 -30.16 9.49 21.66
CA GLN A 281 -31.17 8.41 21.68
C GLN A 281 -30.94 7.26 20.68
N THR A 282 -30.00 7.35 19.74
CA THR A 282 -29.79 6.29 18.74
C THR A 282 -28.52 5.46 18.98
N VAL A 283 -27.63 5.90 19.88
CA VAL A 283 -26.33 5.25 20.13
C VAL A 283 -26.39 4.15 21.22
N LYS A 284 -27.43 4.14 22.07
CA LYS A 284 -27.59 3.10 23.10
C LYS A 284 -28.01 1.73 22.54
N GLY A 285 -28.57 1.65 21.34
CA GLY A 285 -28.98 0.38 20.72
C GLY A 285 -27.89 -0.33 19.91
N ILE A 286 -26.78 0.36 19.58
CA ILE A 286 -25.75 -0.17 18.65
C ILE A 286 -24.45 -0.54 19.40
N LEU A 287 -24.31 -0.16 20.67
CA LEU A 287 -23.11 -0.38 21.48
C LEU A 287 -23.15 -1.59 22.42
N GLN A 288 -24.14 -2.48 22.30
CA GLN A 288 -24.16 -3.76 23.04
C GLN A 288 -23.69 -4.98 22.24
N ASP A 289 -23.51 -4.88 20.91
CA ASP A 289 -23.18 -6.05 20.06
C ASP A 289 -21.77 -6.03 19.44
N ILE A 290 -20.87 -5.13 19.86
CA ILE A 290 -19.50 -5.12 19.35
C ILE A 290 -18.50 -4.98 20.51
N THR A 291 -18.27 -6.09 21.21
CA THR A 291 -17.03 -6.33 21.95
C THR A 291 -16.22 -7.40 21.21
N PRO A 292 -15.21 -7.04 20.40
CA PRO A 292 -14.18 -7.98 20.03
C PRO A 292 -13.21 -8.08 21.21
N SER A 293 -13.19 -9.25 21.84
CA SER A 293 -12.13 -9.65 22.75
C SER A 293 -10.78 -9.62 22.02
N VAL A 294 -9.81 -9.04 22.70
CA VAL A 294 -8.44 -8.84 22.25
C VAL A 294 -7.65 -10.14 22.36
N GLY A 295 -6.80 -10.40 21.36
CA GLY A 295 -5.45 -10.92 21.59
C GLY A 295 -5.17 -12.34 21.13
N VAL A 296 -4.52 -12.50 19.98
CA VAL A 296 -3.65 -13.65 19.71
C VAL A 296 -2.28 -13.13 19.34
N GLN A 297 -1.37 -13.24 20.30
CA GLN A 297 0.07 -13.09 20.14
C GLN A 297 0.63 -14.49 19.83
N ALA A 298 1.40 -14.62 18.75
CA ALA A 298 2.03 -15.88 18.38
C ALA A 298 3.27 -16.14 19.26
N ARG A 299 3.32 -17.31 19.91
CA ARG A 299 4.57 -18.07 20.17
C ARG A 299 4.26 -19.57 20.20
N MET A 300 5.12 -20.33 19.51
CA MET A 300 5.19 -21.80 19.49
C MET A 300 5.95 -22.30 20.73
N GLU A 301 5.40 -23.29 21.44
CA GLU A 301 6.05 -24.56 21.86
C GLU A 301 5.17 -25.35 22.86
N GLY A 302 5.11 -26.68 22.68
CA GLY A 302 5.18 -27.67 23.77
C GLY A 302 3.98 -27.94 24.68
N ILE A 303 3.34 -29.10 24.48
CA ILE A 303 2.79 -30.10 25.44
C ILE A 303 2.51 -29.62 26.88
N VAL A 304 1.27 -29.80 27.35
CA VAL A 304 0.82 -30.68 28.47
C VAL A 304 -0.61 -30.31 28.86
N PHE A 305 -1.47 -31.34 28.91
CA PHE A 305 -2.80 -31.34 29.52
C PHE A 305 -2.67 -31.03 31.01
N GLU A 306 -3.39 -30.04 31.52
CA GLU A 306 -3.93 -30.13 32.88
C GLU A 306 -5.16 -29.26 33.08
N GLN A 307 -6.12 -29.88 33.75
CA GLN A 307 -7.40 -29.41 34.24
C GLN A 307 -7.26 -28.13 35.07
N PHE A 308 -8.10 -27.12 34.86
CA PHE A 308 -8.52 -26.27 35.96
C PHE A 308 -9.97 -25.79 35.80
N GLU A 309 -10.74 -26.15 36.80
CA GLU A 309 -12.09 -25.69 37.10
C GLU A 309 -12.10 -24.19 37.44
N GLY A 310 -13.24 -23.56 37.17
CA GLY A 310 -13.72 -22.43 37.97
C GLY A 310 -13.40 -21.03 37.46
N SER A 311 -14.31 -20.46 36.67
CA SER A 311 -14.80 -19.10 36.96
C SER A 311 -16.11 -18.81 36.23
N SER A 312 -17.09 -18.39 37.03
CA SER A 312 -18.45 -17.99 36.66
C SER A 312 -18.46 -16.73 35.79
N SER A 313 -18.99 -16.86 34.57
CA SER A 313 -19.65 -15.75 33.86
C SER A 313 -20.76 -16.33 32.99
N SER A 314 -22.00 -16.19 33.46
CA SER A 314 -23.22 -16.65 32.80
C SER A 314 -23.43 -15.92 31.48
N ASN A 315 -23.09 -16.58 30.36
CA ASN A 315 -23.36 -16.11 29.01
C ASN A 315 -24.66 -16.78 28.50
N PRO A 316 -25.71 -16.04 28.12
CA PRO A 316 -27.02 -16.59 27.75
C PRO A 316 -27.02 -17.43 26.45
N ILE A 317 -25.92 -17.36 25.68
CA ILE A 317 -25.70 -18.22 24.50
C ILE A 317 -25.27 -19.63 24.92
N PHE A 318 -24.57 -19.78 26.05
CA PHE A 318 -24.12 -21.07 26.56
C PHE A 318 -25.26 -21.88 27.19
N SER A 319 -26.30 -21.23 27.73
CA SER A 319 -27.50 -21.93 28.22
C SER A 319 -28.33 -22.49 27.06
N LEU A 320 -28.46 -21.75 25.95
CA LEU A 320 -29.20 -22.21 24.76
C LEU A 320 -28.54 -23.44 24.10
N ILE A 321 -27.20 -23.47 24.06
CA ILE A 321 -26.45 -24.61 23.52
C ILE A 321 -26.51 -25.81 24.47
N LYS A 322 -26.56 -25.57 25.79
CA LYS A 322 -26.69 -26.64 26.80
C LYS A 322 -28.08 -27.28 26.79
N ASP A 323 -29.13 -26.49 26.57
CA ASP A 323 -30.52 -26.97 26.49
C ASP A 323 -30.81 -27.72 25.18
N TYR A 324 -30.16 -27.33 24.07
CA TYR A 324 -30.25 -28.06 22.80
C TYR A 324 -29.46 -29.39 22.82
N LEU A 325 -28.33 -29.43 23.53
CA LEU A 325 -27.53 -30.66 23.66
C LEU A 325 -28.12 -31.64 24.69
N SER A 326 -28.91 -31.17 25.66
CA SER A 326 -29.65 -32.04 26.59
C SER A 326 -30.91 -32.64 25.95
N SER A 327 -31.53 -31.98 24.96
CA SER A 327 -32.69 -32.52 24.23
C SER A 327 -32.34 -33.59 23.17
N ILE A 328 -31.06 -33.82 22.89
CA ILE A 328 -30.58 -34.84 21.93
C ILE A 328 -30.14 -36.14 22.66
N ARG A 329 -30.23 -36.18 23.99
CA ARG A 329 -29.84 -37.34 24.82
C ARG A 329 -30.99 -38.05 25.52
N SER A 330 -32.22 -37.71 25.16
CA SER A 330 -33.44 -38.39 25.62
C SER A 330 -34.32 -38.71 24.43
N ASP A 331 -33.81 -39.63 23.60
CA ASP A 331 -34.53 -40.62 22.80
C ASP A 331 -33.58 -41.81 22.56
#